data_AF-A0A1R3RQI5-F1
#
_entry.id   AF-A0A1R3RQI5-F1
#
_cell.length_a   1.000
_cell.length_b   1.000
_cell.length_c   1.000
_cell.angle_alpha   90.00
_cell.angle_beta   90.00
_cell.angle_gamma   90.00
#
_symmetry.space_group_name_H-M   'P 1'
#
loop_
_entity.id
_entity.type
_entity.pdbx_description
1 polymer ?
#
loop_
_entity_poly.entity_id
_entity_poly.type
_entity_poly.pdbx_seq_one_letter_code
_entity_poly.pdbx_strand_id
1 'polypeptide(L)'
;MKAAPAAADETEAGVKTSQEREEKVASNVLEKGIIYFFYRPRVNVSDPHGISDVARSFLVLRPTPIGATLDQQQGSLEPGAKCRLMVLPKKKFPTSGKERDMGFVEKAGQSMKSLQESFIAGYTYETSTRGEQSVPEARPYAEGVYAITSTKRSSHLAYVLTIPETIGSIQEDFGLHTRGSWVIQSKNPKHPGPSYAQINKDPEYPESVREKFGDYRWVPVQPEFIDYPNAQFLMVGEATDDLGKAGTAEEGDKQANEEQPSDELEKLEQENEERIEGLRGNDTIYEDLGLEAKKYPKVPTTWNSE
;
A
#
# COMPACT_ATOMS: atom_id res chain seq x y z
N MET A 1 -43.81 -16.13 -5.75
CA MET A 1 -42.36 -15.84 -5.82
C MET A 1 -42.15 -14.48 -5.21
N LYS A 2 -41.53 -14.39 -4.02
CA LYS A 2 -41.05 -13.11 -3.50
C LYS A 2 -39.83 -12.74 -4.32
N ALA A 3 -39.87 -11.57 -4.97
CA ALA A 3 -38.67 -10.98 -5.54
C ALA A 3 -37.63 -10.86 -4.42
N ALA A 4 -36.41 -11.35 -4.66
CA ALA A 4 -35.28 -11.02 -3.80
C ALA A 4 -35.15 -9.48 -3.78
N PRO A 5 -34.93 -8.86 -2.61
CA PRO A 5 -34.66 -7.43 -2.58
C PRO A 5 -33.40 -7.17 -3.41
N ALA A 6 -33.47 -6.17 -4.30
CA ALA A 6 -32.27 -5.68 -4.99
C ALA A 6 -31.24 -5.30 -3.91
N ALA A 7 -30.03 -5.86 -4.00
CA ALA A 7 -28.94 -5.51 -3.09
C ALA A 7 -28.72 -4.00 -3.20
N ALA A 8 -28.87 -3.28 -2.08
CA ALA A 8 -28.67 -1.85 -2.06
C ALA A 8 -27.16 -1.58 -2.12
N ASP A 9 -26.75 -0.66 -3.01
CA ASP A 9 -25.39 -0.10 -2.96
C ASP A 9 -25.21 0.62 -1.62
N GLU A 10 -24.22 0.18 -0.84
CA GLU A 10 -23.85 0.81 0.42
C GLU A 10 -22.58 1.63 0.24
N THR A 11 -22.35 2.64 1.09
CA THR A 11 -21.10 3.40 1.11
C THR A 11 -20.34 3.07 2.39
N GLU A 12 -19.19 2.42 2.25
CA GLU A 12 -18.33 2.03 3.36
C GLU A 12 -16.89 2.48 3.10
N ALA A 13 -16.19 2.95 4.14
CA ALA A 13 -14.86 3.58 4.02
C ALA A 13 -14.79 4.71 2.97
N GLY A 14 -15.93 5.34 2.69
CA GLY A 14 -16.07 6.39 1.71
C GLY A 14 -16.10 5.92 0.26
N VAL A 15 -16.29 4.62 0.00
CA VAL A 15 -16.38 4.02 -1.34
C VAL A 15 -17.69 3.26 -1.49
N LYS A 16 -18.28 3.26 -2.70
CA LYS A 16 -19.45 2.42 -2.98
C LYS A 16 -19.06 0.95 -2.95
N THR A 17 -19.92 0.13 -2.36
CA THR A 17 -19.74 -1.32 -2.26
C THR A 17 -21.04 -2.06 -2.51
N SER A 18 -20.96 -3.23 -3.14
CA SER A 18 -22.12 -4.09 -3.37
C SER A 18 -21.80 -5.57 -3.09
N GLN A 19 -22.81 -6.29 -2.63
CA GLN A 19 -22.69 -7.72 -2.38
C GLN A 19 -22.44 -8.52 -3.67
N GLU A 20 -23.04 -8.11 -4.79
CA GLU A 20 -22.81 -8.76 -6.09
C GLU A 20 -21.34 -8.67 -6.52
N ARG A 21 -20.69 -7.54 -6.23
CA ARG A 21 -19.26 -7.37 -6.49
C ARG A 21 -18.43 -8.28 -5.59
N GLU A 22 -18.74 -8.30 -4.30
CA GLU A 22 -18.03 -9.11 -3.30
C GLU A 22 -18.09 -10.60 -3.62
N GLU A 23 -19.25 -11.13 -4.03
CA GLU A 23 -19.44 -12.54 -4.38
C GLU A 23 -18.64 -12.99 -5.62
N LYS A 24 -18.15 -12.05 -6.45
CA LYS A 24 -17.27 -12.35 -7.59
C LYS A 24 -15.79 -12.30 -7.24
N VAL A 25 -15.41 -11.64 -6.15
CA VAL A 25 -14.01 -11.56 -5.72
C VAL A 25 -13.56 -12.93 -5.19
N ALA A 26 -12.38 -13.38 -5.63
CA ALA A 26 -11.84 -14.66 -5.20
C ALA A 26 -11.69 -14.72 -3.67
N SER A 27 -12.11 -15.84 -3.06
CA SER A 27 -12.04 -16.06 -1.61
C SER A 27 -10.63 -15.95 -1.03
N ASN A 28 -9.60 -16.08 -1.87
CA ASN A 28 -8.21 -15.95 -1.45
C ASN A 28 -7.68 -14.49 -1.51
N VAL A 29 -8.46 -13.52 -2.00
CA VAL A 29 -8.20 -12.07 -1.84
C VAL A 29 -8.64 -11.68 -0.43
N LEU A 30 -7.67 -11.49 0.46
CA LEU A 30 -7.91 -11.15 1.87
C LEU A 30 -8.22 -9.66 2.06
N GLU A 31 -7.72 -8.83 1.16
CA GLU A 31 -7.90 -7.39 1.16
C GLU A 31 -7.60 -6.82 -0.22
N LYS A 32 -8.26 -5.72 -0.58
CA LYS A 32 -7.89 -4.89 -1.72
C LYS A 32 -8.03 -3.41 -1.40
N GLY A 33 -7.45 -2.55 -2.22
CA GLY A 33 -7.60 -1.11 -2.09
C GLY A 33 -6.59 -0.33 -2.91
N ILE A 34 -6.25 0.86 -2.41
CA ILE A 34 -5.30 1.78 -3.06
C ILE A 34 -3.98 1.81 -2.31
N ILE A 35 -2.88 1.78 -3.04
CA ILE A 35 -1.52 1.85 -2.54
C ILE A 35 -0.85 3.12 -3.03
N TYR A 36 -0.24 3.87 -2.11
CA TYR A 36 0.51 5.08 -2.42
C TYR A 36 1.97 4.88 -2.05
N PHE A 37 2.88 5.33 -2.92
CA PHE A 37 4.31 5.23 -2.70
C PHE A 37 4.92 6.60 -2.49
N PHE A 38 5.71 6.71 -1.43
CA PHE A 38 6.34 7.96 -1.03
C PHE A 38 7.85 7.80 -0.86
N TYR A 39 8.57 8.87 -1.14
CA TYR A 39 9.93 9.04 -0.67
C TYR A 39 10.05 10.32 0.15
N ARG A 40 10.97 10.34 1.10
CA ARG A 40 11.35 11.57 1.80
C ARG A 40 12.79 11.94 1.43
N PRO A 41 13.05 13.16 0.94
CA PRO A 41 14.42 13.65 0.77
C PRO A 41 15.21 13.67 2.09
N ARG A 42 16.54 13.69 1.99
CA ARG A 42 17.42 13.93 3.13
C ARG A 42 17.22 15.34 3.69
N VAL A 43 17.56 15.48 4.97
CA VAL A 43 17.60 16.79 5.66
C VAL A 43 18.43 17.77 4.83
N ASN A 44 17.89 18.97 4.62
CA ASN A 44 18.48 20.04 3.80
C ASN A 44 18.66 19.71 2.31
N VAL A 45 17.97 18.70 1.76
CA VAL A 45 17.87 18.44 0.32
C VAL A 45 16.48 18.82 -0.16
N SER A 46 16.36 19.95 -0.86
CA SER A 46 15.09 20.43 -1.41
C SER A 46 14.75 19.80 -2.77
N ASP A 47 15.75 19.46 -3.56
CA ASP A 47 15.57 18.86 -4.89
C ASP A 47 16.48 17.62 -5.01
N PRO A 48 15.93 16.40 -4.82
CA PRO A 48 16.72 15.18 -4.89
C PRO A 48 16.97 14.79 -6.35
N HIS A 49 18.23 14.46 -6.69
CA HIS A 49 18.62 14.06 -8.05
C HIS A 49 18.89 12.55 -8.18
N GLY A 50 18.53 11.77 -7.16
CA GLY A 50 18.73 10.33 -7.16
C GLY A 50 18.46 9.66 -5.81
N ILE A 51 18.54 8.33 -5.81
CA ILE A 51 18.31 7.51 -4.60
C ILE A 51 19.27 7.84 -3.45
N SER A 52 20.45 8.41 -3.72
CA SER A 52 21.41 8.88 -2.71
C SER A 52 20.82 9.96 -1.82
N ASP A 53 20.00 10.83 -2.40
CA ASP A 53 19.43 12.04 -1.81
C ASP A 53 18.14 11.77 -1.02
N VAL A 54 17.63 10.55 -1.12
CA VAL A 54 16.47 10.07 -0.38
C VAL A 54 16.92 9.65 1.03
N ALA A 55 16.16 10.03 2.05
CA ALA A 55 16.33 9.54 3.41
C ALA A 55 15.70 8.14 3.55
N ARG A 56 14.46 7.99 3.11
CA ARG A 56 13.66 6.75 3.22
C ARG A 56 12.54 6.72 2.18
N SER A 57 12.09 5.53 1.83
CA SER A 57 10.83 5.28 1.11
C SER A 57 9.87 4.54 2.03
N PHE A 58 8.58 4.65 1.73
CA PHE A 58 7.51 3.97 2.44
C PHE A 58 6.28 3.90 1.55
N LEU A 59 5.36 3.01 1.91
CA LEU A 59 4.08 2.88 1.23
C LEU A 59 2.93 3.07 2.21
N VAL A 60 1.81 3.57 1.68
CA VAL A 60 0.55 3.68 2.42
C VAL A 60 -0.47 2.77 1.77
N LEU A 61 -1.02 1.83 2.54
CA LEU A 61 -2.16 1.01 2.13
C LEU A 61 -3.43 1.69 2.61
N ARG A 62 -4.38 1.92 1.68
CA ARG A 62 -5.74 2.38 1.94
C ARG A 62 -6.70 1.25 1.54
N PRO A 63 -7.03 0.35 2.48
CA PRO A 63 -8.00 -0.72 2.23
C PRO A 63 -9.36 -0.15 1.82
N THR A 64 -10.05 -0.91 0.97
CA THR A 64 -11.45 -0.71 0.63
C THR A 64 -12.24 -1.97 0.99
N PRO A 65 -13.57 -1.87 1.15
CA PRO A 65 -14.43 -3.06 1.20
C PRO A 65 -14.15 -4.01 0.02
N ILE A 66 -14.35 -5.32 0.22
CA ILE A 66 -14.15 -6.32 -0.85
C ILE A 66 -15.17 -6.11 -1.98
N GLY A 67 -16.40 -5.72 -1.68
CA GLY A 67 -17.39 -5.34 -2.69
C GLY A 67 -17.19 -3.97 -3.34
N ALA A 68 -16.09 -3.25 -3.04
CA ALA A 68 -15.93 -1.87 -3.49
C ALA A 68 -15.69 -1.73 -5.00
N THR A 69 -16.23 -0.66 -5.59
CA THR A 69 -15.95 -0.22 -6.97
C THR A 69 -15.42 1.21 -6.98
N LEU A 70 -14.47 1.48 -7.87
CA LEU A 70 -13.83 2.80 -7.99
C LEU A 70 -14.22 3.47 -9.30
N ASP A 71 -15.51 3.72 -9.54
CA ASP A 71 -15.97 4.30 -10.82
C ASP A 71 -15.82 5.84 -10.89
N GLN A 72 -16.14 6.43 -12.05
CA GLN A 72 -16.15 7.89 -12.26
C GLN A 72 -17.02 8.67 -11.25
N GLN A 73 -17.97 8.02 -10.58
CA GLN A 73 -18.85 8.66 -9.60
C GLN A 73 -18.23 8.69 -8.19
N GLN A 74 -17.15 7.95 -7.95
CA GLN A 74 -16.44 7.85 -6.68
C GLN A 74 -15.73 9.15 -6.28
N GLY A 75 -15.34 9.99 -7.25
CA GLY A 75 -14.63 11.25 -7.01
C GLY A 75 -13.31 11.06 -6.28
N SER A 76 -12.88 12.07 -5.52
CA SER A 76 -11.71 11.93 -4.65
C SER A 76 -12.02 10.99 -3.48
N LEU A 77 -11.03 10.20 -3.09
CA LEU A 77 -11.19 9.17 -2.07
C LEU A 77 -11.35 9.79 -0.68
N GLU A 78 -12.57 9.71 -0.15
CA GLU A 78 -12.95 10.30 1.14
C GLU A 78 -12.00 9.89 2.31
N PRO A 79 -11.77 10.76 3.32
CA PRO A 79 -10.80 10.53 4.40
C PRO A 79 -11.18 9.45 5.41
N GLY A 80 -12.37 8.85 5.29
CA GLY A 80 -12.91 7.89 6.27
C GLY A 80 -12.19 6.54 6.29
N ALA A 81 -11.45 6.20 5.22
CA ALA A 81 -10.69 4.96 5.15
C ALA A 81 -9.51 4.96 6.14
N LYS A 82 -9.37 3.85 6.86
CA LYS A 82 -8.30 3.61 7.81
C LYS A 82 -7.07 3.08 7.08
N CYS A 83 -6.07 3.94 6.92
CA CYS A 83 -4.85 3.65 6.21
C CYS A 83 -3.77 3.05 7.14
N ARG A 84 -2.82 2.34 6.52
CA ARG A 84 -1.59 1.85 7.15
C ARG A 84 -0.39 2.46 6.48
N LEU A 85 0.54 3.00 7.27
CA LEU A 85 1.84 3.43 6.78
C LEU A 85 2.88 2.35 7.08
N MET A 86 3.42 1.76 6.02
CA MET A 86 4.39 0.68 6.06
C MET A 86 5.77 1.17 5.64
N VAL A 87 6.78 0.86 6.44
CA VAL A 87 8.15 1.34 6.24
C VAL A 87 9.09 0.17 6.05
N LEU A 88 9.98 0.28 5.06
CA LEU A 88 11.16 -0.56 4.93
C LEU A 88 12.42 0.28 5.21
N PRO A 89 13.44 -0.26 5.90
CA PRO A 89 14.69 0.45 6.16
C PRO A 89 15.49 0.74 4.88
N LYS A 90 15.36 -0.11 3.86
CA LYS A 90 15.98 0.11 2.55
C LYS A 90 15.13 1.06 1.71
N LYS A 91 15.82 1.80 0.84
CA LYS A 91 15.18 2.77 -0.05
C LYS A 91 14.51 2.11 -1.25
N LYS A 92 15.05 1.00 -1.74
CA LYS A 92 14.50 0.25 -2.88
C LYS A 92 13.67 -0.91 -2.37
N PHE A 93 12.54 -1.19 -3.03
CA PHE A 93 11.75 -2.38 -2.78
C PHE A 93 12.44 -3.62 -3.37
N PRO A 94 12.26 -4.80 -2.75
CA PRO A 94 12.78 -6.05 -3.29
C PRO A 94 12.22 -6.36 -4.68
N THR A 95 13.08 -6.64 -5.66
CA THR A 95 12.63 -6.98 -7.03
C THR A 95 12.86 -8.45 -7.40
N SER A 96 13.50 -9.23 -6.52
CA SER A 96 13.74 -10.65 -6.74
C SER A 96 13.62 -11.48 -5.45
N GLY A 97 13.39 -12.79 -5.58
CA GLY A 97 13.27 -13.71 -4.42
C GLY A 97 14.55 -13.86 -3.57
N LYS A 98 15.67 -13.30 -4.04
CA LYS A 98 16.92 -13.19 -3.28
C LYS A 98 16.95 -11.96 -2.38
N GLU A 99 16.16 -10.95 -2.71
CA GLU A 99 16.04 -9.71 -1.95
C GLU A 99 14.92 -9.84 -0.93
N ARG A 100 15.29 -9.61 0.33
CA ARG A 100 14.39 -9.76 1.47
C ARG A 100 14.65 -8.63 2.42
N ASP A 101 13.61 -7.88 2.72
CA ASP A 101 13.70 -6.72 3.59
C ASP A 101 12.66 -6.84 4.70
N MET A 102 13.13 -6.63 5.93
CA MET A 102 12.23 -6.50 7.06
C MET A 102 11.65 -5.10 7.06
N GLY A 103 10.33 -4.99 7.11
CA GLY A 103 9.62 -3.75 7.33
C GLY A 103 8.82 -3.79 8.62
N PHE A 104 8.16 -2.67 8.92
CA PHE A 104 7.22 -2.58 10.02
C PHE A 104 6.13 -1.55 9.73
N VAL A 105 5.02 -1.68 10.45
CA VAL A 105 3.91 -0.73 10.41
C VAL A 105 4.24 0.43 11.35
N GLU A 106 4.47 1.63 10.80
CA GLU A 106 4.76 2.83 11.58
C GLU A 106 3.47 3.42 12.17
N LYS A 107 2.40 3.45 11.35
CA LYS A 107 1.07 3.92 11.73
C LYS A 107 0.03 2.95 11.22
N ALA A 108 -0.92 2.57 12.07
CA ALA A 108 -2.05 1.75 11.71
C ALA A 108 -3.37 2.47 12.02
N GLY A 109 -4.40 2.21 11.21
CA GLY A 109 -5.75 2.68 11.47
C GLY A 109 -5.94 4.20 11.39
N GLN A 110 -5.07 4.93 10.69
CA GLN A 110 -5.11 6.39 10.61
C GLN A 110 -5.88 6.86 9.39
N SER A 111 -6.62 7.97 9.48
CA SER A 111 -7.15 8.61 8.28
C SER A 111 -6.02 9.16 7.40
N MET A 112 -6.28 9.33 6.10
CA MET A 112 -5.27 9.93 5.21
C MET A 112 -4.86 11.33 5.67
N LYS A 113 -5.83 12.13 6.13
CA LYS A 113 -5.56 13.44 6.73
C LYS A 113 -4.62 13.35 7.94
N SER A 114 -4.83 12.39 8.83
CA SER A 114 -3.96 12.22 9.99
C SER A 114 -2.54 11.80 9.59
N LEU A 115 -2.39 10.94 8.57
CA LEU A 115 -1.08 10.62 8.00
C LEU A 115 -0.43 11.84 7.34
N GLN A 116 -1.21 12.65 6.64
CA GLN A 116 -0.75 13.88 6.02
C GLN A 116 -0.13 14.82 7.05
N GLU A 117 -0.86 15.14 8.11
CA GLU A 117 -0.44 16.09 9.14
C GLU A 117 0.69 15.55 10.03
N SER A 118 0.64 14.26 10.39
CA SER A 118 1.54 13.68 11.40
C SER A 118 2.80 13.03 10.84
N PHE A 119 2.81 12.69 9.54
CA PHE A 119 3.93 11.99 8.93
C PHE A 119 4.34 12.59 7.60
N ILE A 120 3.44 12.77 6.63
CA ILE A 120 3.83 13.19 5.28
C ILE A 120 4.38 14.61 5.29
N ALA A 121 3.75 15.51 6.04
CA ALA A 121 4.20 16.88 6.23
C ALA A 121 5.67 16.96 6.70
N GLY A 122 6.38 17.95 6.16
CA GLY A 122 7.69 18.33 6.68
C GLY A 122 7.55 18.99 8.05
N TYR A 123 8.62 18.96 8.83
CA TYR A 123 8.66 19.65 10.12
C TYR A 123 10.05 20.18 10.41
N THR A 124 10.12 21.20 11.24
CA THR A 124 11.37 21.83 11.65
C THR A 124 11.62 21.58 13.13
N TYR A 125 12.87 21.33 13.49
CA TYR A 125 13.28 21.04 14.86
C TYR A 125 14.68 21.62 15.14
N GLU A 126 14.94 21.99 16.38
CA GLU A 126 16.22 22.59 16.76
C GLU A 126 17.19 21.53 17.30
N THR A 127 18.46 21.63 16.92
CA THR A 127 19.53 20.77 17.41
C THR A 127 20.59 21.59 18.15
N SER A 128 21.12 21.05 19.24
CA SER A 128 22.12 21.75 20.06
C SER A 128 23.44 22.05 19.33
N THR A 129 23.75 21.33 18.25
CA THR A 129 25.03 21.44 17.54
C THR A 129 24.93 22.10 16.18
N ARG A 130 23.77 22.03 15.51
CA ARG A 130 23.59 22.52 14.14
C ARG A 130 22.46 23.54 14.00
N GLY A 131 21.87 23.97 15.12
CA GLY A 131 20.74 24.89 15.14
C GLY A 131 19.49 24.26 14.55
N GLU A 132 18.64 25.08 13.95
CA GLU A 132 17.39 24.69 13.30
C GLU A 132 17.65 23.75 12.11
N GLN A 133 16.96 22.61 12.08
CA GLN A 133 17.01 21.60 11.01
C GLN A 133 15.60 21.37 10.48
N SER A 134 15.46 21.31 9.16
CA SER A 134 14.16 21.02 8.53
C SER A 134 14.16 19.62 7.92
N VAL A 135 13.19 18.81 8.34
CA VAL A 135 12.86 17.54 7.68
C VAL A 135 11.91 17.87 6.53
N PRO A 136 12.30 17.56 5.28
CA PRO A 136 11.43 17.81 4.14
C PRO A 136 10.13 17.00 4.22
N GLU A 137 9.11 17.53 3.56
CA GLU A 137 7.87 16.81 3.26
C GLU A 137 8.18 15.55 2.45
N ALA A 138 7.43 14.48 2.70
CA ALA A 138 7.49 13.30 1.87
C ALA A 138 6.69 13.51 0.58
N ARG A 139 7.27 13.08 -0.54
CA ARG A 139 6.70 13.28 -1.87
C ARG A 139 6.10 11.98 -2.38
N PRO A 140 4.83 11.97 -2.80
CA PRO A 140 4.30 10.83 -3.50
C PRO A 140 4.98 10.73 -4.88
N TYR A 141 5.27 9.52 -5.32
CA TYR A 141 5.84 9.28 -6.65
C TYR A 141 5.15 8.16 -7.42
N ALA A 142 4.23 7.42 -6.79
CA ALA A 142 3.32 6.53 -7.49
C ALA A 142 2.04 6.29 -6.68
N GLU A 143 0.95 6.01 -7.37
CA GLU A 143 -0.30 5.43 -6.87
C GLU A 143 -0.58 4.16 -7.67
N GLY A 144 -1.20 3.19 -7.04
CA GLY A 144 -1.75 2.04 -7.70
C GLY A 144 -2.91 1.44 -6.92
N VAL A 145 -3.46 0.37 -7.49
CA VAL A 145 -4.37 -0.54 -6.79
C VAL A 145 -3.56 -1.70 -6.23
N TYR A 146 -4.04 -2.32 -5.16
CA TYR A 146 -3.39 -3.49 -4.57
C TYR A 146 -4.39 -4.54 -4.12
N ALA A 147 -3.87 -5.76 -3.97
CA ALA A 147 -4.54 -6.85 -3.27
C ALA A 147 -3.55 -7.58 -2.37
N ILE A 148 -4.01 -7.95 -1.17
CA ILE A 148 -3.35 -8.97 -0.35
C ILE A 148 -4.03 -10.30 -0.67
N THR A 149 -3.32 -11.22 -1.31
CA THR A 149 -3.83 -12.54 -1.63
C THR A 149 -3.15 -13.62 -0.81
N SER A 150 -3.85 -14.72 -0.61
CA SER A 150 -3.33 -15.88 0.10
C SER A 150 -3.18 -17.07 -0.84
N THR A 151 -2.17 -17.87 -0.54
CA THR A 151 -2.00 -19.23 -1.04
C THR A 151 -1.87 -20.15 0.17
N LYS A 152 -1.76 -21.46 -0.07
CA LYS A 152 -1.61 -22.46 0.99
C LYS A 152 -0.42 -22.22 1.94
N ARG A 153 0.61 -21.47 1.51
CA ARG A 153 1.86 -21.32 2.28
C ARG A 153 2.38 -19.89 2.40
N SER A 154 1.80 -18.93 1.70
CA SER A 154 2.27 -17.55 1.69
C SER A 154 1.12 -16.58 1.45
N SER A 155 1.31 -15.35 1.92
CA SER A 155 0.50 -14.21 1.52
C SER A 155 1.33 -13.34 0.59
N HIS A 156 0.65 -12.65 -0.31
CA HIS A 156 1.26 -11.87 -1.37
C HIS A 156 0.64 -10.48 -1.35
N LEU A 157 1.47 -9.43 -1.49
CA LEU A 157 1.01 -8.08 -1.78
C LEU A 157 1.25 -7.83 -3.27
N ALA A 158 0.18 -7.88 -4.05
CA ALA A 158 0.18 -7.53 -5.47
C ALA A 158 -0.19 -6.07 -5.65
N TYR A 159 0.40 -5.41 -6.64
CA TYR A 159 0.05 -4.04 -7.02
C TYR A 159 0.05 -3.86 -8.53
N VAL A 160 -0.74 -2.90 -8.98
CA VAL A 160 -0.73 -2.37 -10.34
C VAL A 160 -0.76 -0.85 -10.26
N LEU A 161 0.22 -0.18 -10.85
CA LEU A 161 0.33 1.28 -10.80
C LEU A 161 -0.63 1.93 -11.79
N THR A 162 -1.31 2.98 -11.33
CA THR A 162 -2.22 3.80 -12.12
C THR A 162 -1.74 5.25 -12.22
N ILE A 163 -0.85 5.69 -11.32
CA ILE A 163 -0.15 6.97 -11.41
C ILE A 163 1.34 6.73 -11.12
N PRO A 164 2.27 7.25 -11.94
CA PRO A 164 2.02 7.90 -13.23
C PRO A 164 1.53 6.88 -14.27
N GLU A 165 0.74 7.33 -15.25
CA GLU A 165 0.30 6.52 -16.41
C GLU A 165 1.46 5.78 -17.09
N THR A 166 2.63 6.42 -17.19
CA THR A 166 3.87 5.79 -17.66
C THR A 166 4.95 5.94 -16.59
N ILE A 167 5.48 4.81 -16.11
CA ILE A 167 6.59 4.80 -15.16
C ILE A 167 7.86 5.39 -15.78
N GLY A 168 8.72 5.98 -14.96
CA GLY A 168 10.03 6.46 -15.39
C GLY A 168 11.13 6.08 -14.40
N SER A 169 12.29 6.73 -14.57
CA SER A 169 13.51 6.41 -13.84
C SER A 169 13.37 6.54 -12.32
N ILE A 170 12.49 7.40 -11.81
CA ILE A 170 12.21 7.45 -10.36
C ILE A 170 11.61 6.13 -9.88
N GLN A 171 10.52 5.67 -10.52
CA GLN A 171 9.83 4.45 -10.11
C GLN A 171 10.75 3.23 -10.23
N GLU A 172 11.48 3.12 -11.35
CA GLU A 172 12.48 2.07 -11.58
C GLU A 172 13.60 2.11 -10.52
N ASP A 173 14.09 3.30 -10.16
CA ASP A 173 15.13 3.43 -9.14
C ASP A 173 14.68 2.98 -7.76
N PHE A 174 13.38 3.07 -7.46
CA PHE A 174 12.78 2.54 -6.24
C PHE A 174 12.47 1.04 -6.33
N GLY A 175 12.67 0.39 -7.48
CA GLY A 175 12.36 -1.02 -7.69
C GLY A 175 10.87 -1.28 -7.97
N LEU A 176 10.14 -0.27 -8.43
CA LEU A 176 8.77 -0.43 -8.89
C LEU A 176 8.74 -0.70 -10.39
N HIS A 177 7.72 -1.47 -10.79
CA HIS A 177 7.36 -1.80 -12.16
C HIS A 177 5.90 -1.38 -12.39
N THR A 178 5.38 -1.49 -13.61
CA THR A 178 3.95 -1.18 -13.89
C THR A 178 3.02 -2.06 -13.05
N ARG A 179 3.41 -3.31 -12.85
CA ARG A 179 2.74 -4.25 -11.94
C ARG A 179 3.76 -5.19 -11.32
N GLY A 180 3.43 -5.74 -10.17
CA GLY A 180 4.32 -6.67 -9.48
C GLY A 180 3.70 -7.25 -8.21
N SER A 181 4.47 -8.11 -7.55
CA SER A 181 4.07 -8.68 -6.27
C SER A 181 5.25 -9.00 -5.36
N TRP A 182 4.96 -8.96 -4.06
CA TRP A 182 5.87 -9.38 -3.00
C TRP A 182 5.24 -10.48 -2.16
N VAL A 183 6.04 -11.49 -1.79
CA VAL A 183 5.66 -12.38 -0.68
C VAL A 183 5.81 -11.63 0.62
N ILE A 184 4.76 -11.62 1.44
CA ILE A 184 4.76 -10.97 2.76
C ILE A 184 4.51 -11.97 3.89
N GLN A 185 5.32 -11.88 4.95
CA GLN A 185 5.20 -12.72 6.15
C GLN A 185 5.22 -11.87 7.42
N SER A 186 4.30 -12.10 8.34
CA SER A 186 4.28 -11.45 9.65
C SER A 186 5.28 -12.11 10.60
N LYS A 187 6.08 -11.29 11.27
CA LYS A 187 6.98 -11.74 12.33
C LYS A 187 6.20 -11.97 13.61
N ASN A 188 6.41 -13.11 14.26
CA ASN A 188 5.91 -13.35 15.60
C ASN A 188 6.79 -12.59 16.64
N PRO A 189 6.24 -11.65 17.43
CA PRO A 189 6.99 -10.88 18.43
C PRO A 189 7.60 -11.75 19.54
N LYS A 190 7.08 -12.96 19.78
CA LYS A 190 7.63 -13.94 20.73
C LYS A 190 9.09 -14.31 20.42
N HIS A 191 9.51 -14.18 19.15
CA HIS A 191 10.84 -14.55 18.70
C HIS A 191 11.69 -13.31 18.39
N PRO A 192 12.91 -13.19 18.97
CA PRO A 192 13.75 -12.02 18.75
C PRO A 192 14.04 -11.79 17.26
N GLY A 193 14.10 -10.51 16.87
CA GLY A 193 14.58 -10.08 15.56
C GLY A 193 16.09 -10.19 15.41
N PRO A 194 16.60 -10.28 14.17
CA PRO A 194 18.02 -10.06 13.95
C PRO A 194 18.39 -8.65 14.42
N SER A 195 19.61 -8.48 14.94
CA SER A 195 20.05 -7.25 15.63
C SER A 195 19.89 -5.98 14.80
N TYR A 196 20.03 -6.07 13.47
CA TYR A 196 19.89 -4.93 12.55
C TYR A 196 18.43 -4.49 12.31
N ALA A 197 17.44 -5.29 12.71
CA ALA A 197 16.02 -5.03 12.52
C ALA A 197 15.22 -5.09 13.84
N GLN A 198 15.90 -4.91 14.97
CA GLN A 198 15.24 -4.77 16.26
C GLN A 198 14.58 -3.40 16.35
N ILE A 199 13.30 -3.39 16.72
CA ILE A 199 12.55 -2.17 17.01
C ILE A 199 12.44 -2.00 18.52
N ASN A 200 12.28 -0.76 18.97
CA ASN A 200 12.29 -0.42 20.40
C ASN A 200 11.07 -0.94 21.16
N LYS A 201 9.97 -1.25 20.45
CA LYS A 201 8.70 -1.66 21.03
C LYS A 201 8.02 -2.68 20.10
N ASP A 202 7.51 -3.76 20.67
CA ASP A 202 6.71 -4.76 19.95
C ASP A 202 5.28 -4.26 19.65
N PRO A 203 4.58 -4.86 18.67
CA PRO A 203 3.18 -4.56 18.43
C PRO A 203 2.29 -4.98 19.61
N GLU A 204 1.29 -4.16 19.91
CA GLU A 204 0.32 -4.40 20.97
C GLU A 204 -0.80 -5.35 20.50
N TYR A 205 -0.45 -6.59 20.16
CA TYR A 205 -1.43 -7.57 19.73
C TYR A 205 -2.32 -8.05 20.91
N PRO A 206 -3.65 -8.15 20.73
CA PRO A 206 -4.51 -8.89 21.64
C PRO A 206 -4.18 -10.39 21.60
N GLU A 207 -4.61 -11.12 22.62
CA GLU A 207 -4.34 -12.57 22.75
C GLU A 207 -4.84 -13.36 21.52
N SER A 208 -6.03 -13.02 21.02
CA SER A 208 -6.62 -13.63 19.82
C SER A 208 -5.73 -13.52 18.57
N VAL A 209 -4.97 -12.42 18.41
CA VAL A 209 -4.03 -12.25 17.32
C VAL A 209 -2.73 -13.00 17.61
N ARG A 210 -2.24 -12.97 18.86
CA ARG A 210 -1.01 -13.69 19.26
C ARG A 210 -1.14 -15.19 19.08
N GLU A 211 -2.29 -15.76 19.42
CA GLU A 211 -2.57 -17.20 19.28
C GLU A 211 -2.47 -17.68 17.82
N LYS A 212 -2.87 -16.84 16.85
CA LYS A 212 -2.81 -17.16 15.42
C LYS A 212 -1.38 -17.35 14.90
N PHE A 213 -0.36 -16.80 15.57
CA PHE A 213 1.03 -17.08 15.23
C PHE A 213 1.51 -18.46 15.71
N GLY A 214 0.87 -19.01 16.75
CA GLY A 214 1.35 -20.20 17.46
C GLY A 214 2.81 -20.06 17.88
N ASP A 215 3.59 -21.12 17.68
CA ASP A 215 5.03 -21.14 17.96
C ASP A 215 5.90 -20.76 16.74
N TYR A 216 5.28 -20.51 15.58
CA TYR A 216 6.02 -20.16 14.37
C TYR A 216 6.66 -18.78 14.50
N ARG A 217 7.91 -18.65 14.01
CA ARG A 217 8.61 -17.35 13.95
C ARG A 217 8.03 -16.42 12.90
N TRP A 218 7.54 -17.00 11.81
CA TRP A 218 6.97 -16.31 10.66
C TRP A 218 5.70 -17.02 10.25
N VAL A 219 4.67 -16.25 9.93
CA VAL A 219 3.41 -16.75 9.36
C VAL A 219 3.05 -15.89 8.14
N PRO A 220 2.27 -16.42 7.17
CA PRO A 220 1.68 -15.59 6.12
C PRO A 220 0.93 -14.39 6.72
N VAL A 221 1.06 -13.21 6.10
CA VAL A 221 0.35 -12.02 6.59
C VAL A 221 -1.16 -12.22 6.44
N GLN A 222 -1.90 -11.97 7.51
CA GLN A 222 -3.33 -11.66 7.48
C GLN A 222 -3.48 -10.15 7.66
N PRO A 223 -4.48 -9.48 7.05
CA PRO A 223 -4.68 -8.03 7.20
C PRO A 223 -4.65 -7.57 8.66
N GLU A 224 -5.29 -8.33 9.56
CA GLU A 224 -5.31 -8.03 10.99
C GLU A 224 -3.91 -7.97 11.64
N PHE A 225 -2.92 -8.71 11.12
CA PHE A 225 -1.56 -8.73 11.68
C PHE A 225 -0.83 -7.41 11.45
N ILE A 226 -1.24 -6.62 10.45
CA ILE A 226 -0.62 -5.34 10.11
C ILE A 226 -1.48 -4.14 10.56
N ASP A 227 -2.56 -4.37 11.32
CA ASP A 227 -3.39 -3.30 11.89
C ASP A 227 -2.86 -2.74 13.22
N TYR A 228 -1.61 -3.05 13.56
CA TYR A 228 -0.98 -2.64 14.81
C TYR A 228 0.33 -1.92 14.53
N PRO A 229 0.56 -0.73 15.12
CA PRO A 229 1.87 -0.10 15.07
C PRO A 229 2.95 -1.04 15.60
N ASN A 230 4.15 -0.96 15.03
CA ASN A 230 5.29 -1.82 15.29
C ASN A 230 5.15 -3.27 14.80
N ALA A 231 4.04 -3.66 14.15
CA ALA A 231 3.93 -4.97 13.52
C ALA A 231 5.04 -5.14 12.49
N GLN A 232 5.94 -6.11 12.70
CA GLN A 232 7.05 -6.38 11.79
C GLN A 232 6.64 -7.41 10.75
N PHE A 233 7.08 -7.19 9.51
CA PHE A 233 6.87 -8.12 8.41
C PHE A 233 8.16 -8.30 7.60
N LEU A 234 8.26 -9.43 6.91
CA LEU A 234 9.26 -9.67 5.88
C LEU A 234 8.61 -9.47 4.52
N MET A 235 9.22 -8.68 3.66
CA MET A 235 8.84 -8.49 2.26
C MET A 235 9.92 -9.09 1.37
N VAL A 236 9.53 -9.96 0.44
CA VAL A 236 10.43 -10.68 -0.47
C VAL A 236 9.96 -10.45 -1.90
N GLY A 237 10.88 -10.09 -2.79
CA GLY A 237 10.54 -9.90 -4.22
C GLY A 237 10.01 -11.19 -4.82
N GLU A 238 8.92 -11.11 -5.58
CA GLU A 238 8.34 -12.29 -6.25
C GLU A 238 8.27 -12.11 -7.76
N ALA A 239 7.41 -11.21 -8.23
CA ALA A 239 7.18 -10.96 -9.64
C ALA A 239 7.30 -9.47 -9.98
N THR A 240 7.82 -9.21 -11.17
CA THR A 240 7.98 -7.89 -11.79
C THR A 240 7.38 -7.95 -13.18
N ASP A 241 6.56 -6.96 -13.54
CA ASP A 241 5.80 -6.92 -14.80
C ASP A 241 4.78 -8.07 -14.96
N ASP A 242 4.51 -8.79 -13.87
CA ASP A 242 3.53 -9.87 -13.74
C ASP A 242 3.07 -9.94 -12.27
N LEU A 243 1.94 -10.59 -11.99
CA LEU A 243 1.43 -10.78 -10.63
C LEU A 243 1.94 -12.07 -9.98
N GLY A 244 2.51 -13.00 -10.76
CA GLY A 244 2.97 -14.29 -10.26
C GLY A 244 1.86 -15.06 -9.55
N LYS A 245 2.19 -15.70 -8.42
CA LYS A 245 1.20 -16.45 -7.63
C LYS A 245 0.13 -15.56 -7.00
N ALA A 246 0.42 -14.27 -6.84
CA ALA A 246 -0.50 -13.32 -6.25
C ALA A 246 -1.76 -13.12 -7.12
N GLY A 247 -1.66 -13.35 -8.44
CA GLY A 247 -2.75 -13.21 -9.40
C GLY A 247 -3.64 -14.45 -9.55
N THR A 248 -3.36 -15.54 -8.83
CA THR A 248 -4.04 -16.84 -9.06
C THR A 248 -4.66 -17.41 -7.79
N ALA A 249 -5.88 -17.95 -7.91
CA ALA A 249 -6.45 -18.88 -6.94
C ALA A 249 -6.23 -20.32 -7.45
N GLU A 250 -5.78 -21.23 -6.57
CA GLU A 250 -5.57 -22.63 -6.94
C GLU A 250 -6.90 -23.35 -7.23
N GLU A 251 -6.86 -24.41 -8.04
CA GLU A 251 -8.04 -25.22 -8.32
C GLU A 251 -8.64 -25.80 -7.02
N GLY A 252 -9.93 -25.53 -6.81
CA GLY A 252 -10.67 -25.92 -5.60
C GLY A 252 -10.66 -24.88 -4.48
N ASP A 253 -9.85 -23.82 -4.56
CA ASP A 253 -9.82 -22.72 -3.59
C ASP A 253 -10.76 -21.57 -3.96
N LYS A 254 -11.42 -21.64 -5.13
CA LYS A 254 -12.40 -20.66 -5.61
C LYS A 254 -13.75 -21.28 -5.99
N GLN A 255 -14.82 -20.51 -5.81
CA GLN A 255 -16.16 -20.89 -6.29
C GLN A 255 -16.30 -20.66 -7.80
N ALA A 256 -17.31 -21.28 -8.42
CA ALA A 256 -17.49 -21.23 -9.88
C ALA A 256 -17.82 -19.81 -10.41
N ASN A 257 -18.39 -18.95 -9.56
CA ASN A 257 -18.71 -17.56 -9.84
C ASN A 257 -17.60 -16.57 -9.44
N GLU A 258 -16.51 -17.06 -8.84
CA GLU A 258 -15.38 -16.22 -8.44
C GLU A 258 -14.38 -16.05 -9.60
N GLU A 259 -13.99 -14.79 -9.82
CA GLU A 259 -12.96 -14.36 -10.76
C GLU A 259 -11.55 -14.76 -10.26
N GLN A 260 -10.51 -14.65 -11.09
CA GLN A 260 -9.14 -14.76 -10.56
C GLN A 260 -8.74 -13.48 -9.82
N PRO A 261 -7.82 -13.53 -8.85
CA PRO A 261 -7.25 -12.32 -8.24
C PRO A 261 -6.65 -11.34 -9.26
N SER A 262 -6.09 -11.85 -10.37
CA SER A 262 -5.61 -11.02 -11.49
C SER A 262 -6.75 -10.25 -12.15
N ASP A 263 -7.88 -10.91 -12.41
CA ASP A 263 -9.04 -10.30 -13.07
C ASP A 263 -9.64 -9.21 -12.18
N GLU A 264 -9.69 -9.44 -10.86
CA GLU A 264 -10.13 -8.44 -9.89
C GLU A 264 -9.21 -7.22 -9.87
N LEU A 265 -7.89 -7.42 -9.91
CA LEU A 265 -6.92 -6.33 -9.94
C LEU A 265 -6.97 -5.54 -11.25
N GLU A 266 -7.11 -6.20 -12.39
CA GLU A 266 -7.26 -5.56 -13.70
C GLU A 266 -8.55 -4.73 -13.76
N LYS A 267 -9.63 -5.24 -13.19
CA LYS A 267 -10.87 -4.47 -13.09
C LYS A 267 -10.72 -3.27 -12.15
N LEU A 268 -10.06 -3.43 -11.00
CA LEU A 268 -9.81 -2.34 -10.07
C LEU A 268 -8.87 -1.27 -10.68
N GLU A 269 -7.88 -1.69 -11.47
CA GLU A 269 -7.00 -0.83 -12.29
C GLU A 269 -7.84 0.03 -13.24
N GLN A 270 -8.67 -0.60 -14.08
CA GLN A 270 -9.54 0.10 -15.05
C GLN A 270 -10.51 1.07 -14.37
N GLU A 271 -11.18 0.63 -13.30
CA GLU A 271 -12.06 1.49 -12.50
C GLU A 271 -11.28 2.71 -11.99
N ASN A 272 -10.12 2.49 -11.35
CA ASN A 272 -9.31 3.58 -10.82
C ASN A 272 -8.79 4.53 -11.92
N GLU A 273 -8.42 4.01 -13.09
CA GLU A 273 -8.04 4.82 -14.25
C GLU A 273 -9.21 5.70 -14.73
N GLU A 274 -10.42 5.15 -14.86
CA GLU A 274 -11.61 5.93 -15.21
C GLU A 274 -11.87 7.05 -14.19
N ARG A 275 -11.69 6.76 -12.90
CA ARG A 275 -11.79 7.76 -11.82
C ARG A 275 -10.73 8.85 -11.97
N ILE A 276 -9.48 8.48 -12.26
CA ILE A 276 -8.35 9.40 -12.46
C ILE A 276 -8.60 10.30 -13.68
N GLU A 277 -9.07 9.74 -14.81
CA GLU A 277 -9.43 10.48 -16.03
C GLU A 277 -10.60 11.44 -15.79
N GLY A 278 -11.60 11.01 -15.01
CA GLY A 278 -12.73 11.85 -14.60
C GLY A 278 -12.36 13.01 -13.67
N LEU A 279 -11.15 12.97 -13.10
CA LEU A 279 -10.61 13.99 -12.19
C LEU A 279 -9.56 14.85 -12.90
N ARG A 280 -8.30 14.84 -12.42
CA ARG A 280 -7.21 15.69 -12.94
C ARG A 280 -6.04 14.88 -13.49
N GLY A 281 -6.29 13.65 -13.94
CA GLY A 281 -5.22 12.74 -14.36
C GLY A 281 -4.24 12.49 -13.21
N ASN A 282 -2.94 12.46 -13.48
CA ASN A 282 -1.90 12.18 -12.48
C ASN A 282 -1.93 13.08 -11.23
N ASP A 283 -2.52 14.28 -11.30
CA ASP A 283 -2.61 15.18 -10.14
C ASP A 283 -3.67 14.71 -9.10
N THR A 284 -4.49 13.72 -9.45
CA THR A 284 -5.51 13.10 -8.59
C THR A 284 -4.93 12.58 -7.28
N ILE A 285 -3.70 12.04 -7.33
CA ILE A 285 -2.99 11.57 -6.13
C ILE A 285 -2.88 12.67 -5.07
N TYR A 286 -2.68 13.94 -5.46
CA TYR A 286 -2.58 15.02 -4.50
C TYR A 286 -3.95 15.29 -3.85
N GLU A 287 -5.04 15.21 -4.62
CA GLU A 287 -6.39 15.39 -4.10
C GLU A 287 -6.76 14.28 -3.10
N ASP A 288 -6.47 13.02 -3.45
CA ASP A 288 -6.71 11.85 -2.59
C ASP A 288 -5.90 11.89 -1.29
N LEU A 289 -4.70 12.50 -1.34
CA LEU A 289 -3.85 12.71 -0.17
C LEU A 289 -4.26 13.95 0.66
N GLY A 290 -5.30 14.69 0.24
CA GLY A 290 -5.73 15.93 0.90
C GLY A 290 -4.75 17.08 0.71
N LEU A 291 -3.91 17.01 -0.32
CA LEU A 291 -2.93 18.02 -0.69
C LEU A 291 -3.51 18.97 -1.74
N GLU A 292 -3.14 20.25 -1.68
CA GLU A 292 -3.56 21.21 -2.70
C GLU A 292 -2.78 20.94 -4.00
N ALA A 293 -3.36 20.22 -4.95
CA ALA A 293 -2.71 19.85 -6.22
C ALA A 293 -1.99 21.01 -6.91
N LYS A 294 -2.54 22.23 -6.85
CA LYS A 294 -1.92 23.45 -7.42
C LYS A 294 -0.56 23.83 -6.81
N LYS A 295 -0.23 23.33 -5.62
CA LYS A 295 1.05 23.57 -4.93
C LYS A 295 2.13 22.57 -5.31
N TYR A 296 1.80 21.48 -6.00
CA TYR A 296 2.74 20.42 -6.33
C TYR A 296 2.95 20.33 -7.85
N PRO A 297 4.17 20.03 -8.32
CA PRO A 297 4.38 19.68 -9.71
C PRO A 297 3.68 18.34 -10.02
N LYS A 298 3.54 18.01 -11.30
CA LYS A 298 3.09 16.67 -11.73
C LYS A 298 3.90 15.60 -11.02
N VAL A 299 3.29 14.45 -10.76
CA VAL A 299 3.96 13.30 -10.16
C VAL A 299 5.24 13.00 -10.94
N PRO A 300 6.41 13.00 -10.26
CA PRO A 300 7.68 12.98 -10.97
C PRO A 300 7.99 11.57 -11.49
N THR A 301 8.29 11.49 -12.78
CA THR A 301 8.76 10.26 -13.45
C THR A 301 10.27 10.20 -13.60
N THR A 302 10.96 11.35 -13.50
CA THR A 302 12.42 11.44 -13.54
C THR A 302 12.95 12.36 -12.44
N TRP A 303 14.20 12.15 -12.01
CA TRP A 303 14.85 12.92 -10.95
C TRP A 303 15.12 14.39 -11.31
N ASN A 304 15.05 14.74 -12.58
CA ASN A 304 15.23 16.11 -13.03
C ASN A 304 13.85 16.69 -13.33
N SER A 305 13.57 17.84 -12.73
CA SER A 305 12.43 18.66 -13.11
C SER A 305 12.76 19.32 -14.46
N GLU A 306 12.11 18.92 -15.56
CA GLU A 306 12.00 19.79 -16.73
C GLU A 306 10.89 20.84 -16.52
#